data_AF-A0A875S0A5-F1
#
_entry.id   AF-A0A875S0A5-F1
#
_cell.length_a   1.000
_cell.length_b   1.000
_cell.length_c   1.000
_cell.angle_alpha   90.00
_cell.angle_beta   90.00
_cell.angle_gamma   90.00
#
_symmetry.space_group_name_H-M   'P 1'
#
loop_
_entity.id
_entity.type
_entity.pdbx_description
1 polymer ?
#
loop_
_entity_poly.entity_id
_entity_poly.type
_entity_poly.pdbx_seq_one_letter_code
_entity_poly.pdbx_strand_id
1 'polypeptide(L)'
;MFFKSKFDPDTFEKELRKLSVEITRNERQLRVWKTKKSQYMRQLPIYLISGYVIYLGYIYMRNRYKNLKVVSFAMAIAMAIGCFIYMERHLLDYIISAKERHIEGLKERHSEKLALLKEKTNFNRTKDMLVRYSNGDDIEELEKEVKQNELKRQEYLKKIENDPNRDSSHVYGGLMDLMMGQDEMSSDRRYALICEKCLQHNGLAPPGEVNVKYICPRCGWLNGSEVKDVTATKSPAEIEEPLDNHLPELGIVQDGASTNSTD
;
A
#
# COMPACT_ATOMS: atom_id res chain seq x y z
N MET A 1 -25.60 -1.73 38.18
CA MET A 1 -24.74 -2.84 37.75
C MET A 1 -24.52 -2.67 36.26
N PHE A 2 -23.45 -1.99 35.88
CA PHE A 2 -23.15 -1.67 34.47
C PHE A 2 -22.62 -2.93 33.79
N PHE A 3 -23.36 -3.45 32.82
CA PHE A 3 -22.87 -4.52 31.95
C PHE A 3 -21.63 -4.01 31.20
N LYS A 4 -20.46 -4.43 31.66
CA LYS A 4 -19.18 -4.22 30.97
C LYS A 4 -19.26 -5.06 29.70
N SER A 5 -19.69 -4.45 28.59
CA SER A 5 -19.76 -5.13 27.30
C SER A 5 -18.40 -5.74 26.99
N LYS A 6 -18.37 -7.04 26.69
CA LYS A 6 -17.14 -7.75 26.34
C LYS A 6 -16.53 -7.06 25.10
N PHE A 7 -15.21 -6.87 25.13
CA PHE A 7 -14.48 -6.35 23.97
C PHE A 7 -14.56 -7.39 22.86
N ASP A 8 -15.11 -6.99 21.71
CA ASP A 8 -15.27 -7.84 20.54
C ASP A 8 -14.20 -7.46 19.48
N PRO A 9 -13.12 -8.25 19.32
CA PRO A 9 -12.00 -7.92 18.46
C PRO A 9 -12.39 -7.70 16.99
N ASP A 10 -13.34 -8.48 16.49
CA ASP A 10 -13.68 -8.54 15.06
C ASP A 10 -14.43 -7.27 14.63
N THR A 11 -15.32 -6.77 15.49
CA THR A 11 -16.01 -5.50 15.28
C THR A 11 -15.02 -4.32 15.25
N PHE A 12 -14.01 -4.32 16.14
CA PHE A 12 -12.95 -3.30 16.13
C PHE A 12 -12.08 -3.37 14.88
N GLU A 13 -11.69 -4.58 14.46
CA GLU A 13 -10.89 -4.76 13.25
C GLU A 13 -11.65 -4.26 12.01
N LYS A 14 -12.94 -4.59 11.90
CA LYS A 14 -13.79 -4.13 10.80
C LYS A 14 -13.90 -2.60 10.75
N GLU A 15 -14.04 -1.94 11.89
CA GLU A 15 -14.07 -0.48 11.97
C GLU A 15 -12.72 0.16 11.60
N LEU A 16 -11.61 -0.41 12.07
CA LEU A 16 -10.27 0.06 11.73
C LEU A 16 -9.98 -0.11 10.24
N ARG A 17 -10.33 -1.27 9.66
CA ARG A 17 -10.25 -1.53 8.23
C ARG A 17 -11.09 -0.54 7.42
N LYS A 18 -12.32 -0.24 7.87
CA LYS A 18 -13.17 0.75 7.20
C LYS A 18 -12.53 2.14 7.19
N LEU A 19 -12.00 2.57 8.34
CA LEU A 19 -11.38 3.88 8.49
C LEU A 19 -10.07 4.00 7.71
N SER A 20 -9.24 2.95 7.67
CA SER A 20 -8.00 2.93 6.90
C SER A 20 -8.26 2.98 5.39
N VAL A 21 -9.28 2.27 4.90
CA VAL A 21 -9.72 2.34 3.50
C VAL A 21 -10.23 3.75 3.16
N GLU A 22 -10.98 4.40 4.05
CA GLU A 22 -11.47 5.77 3.83
C GLU A 22 -10.32 6.79 3.78
N ILE A 23 -9.35 6.69 4.70
CA ILE A 23 -8.16 7.53 4.72
C ILE A 23 -7.37 7.36 3.42
N THR A 24 -7.04 6.12 3.05
CA THR A 24 -6.25 5.84 1.84
C THR A 24 -6.96 6.30 0.56
N ARG A 25 -8.28 6.12 0.47
CA ARG A 25 -9.10 6.62 -0.65
C ARG A 25 -9.06 8.15 -0.75
N ASN A 26 -9.26 8.85 0.37
CA ASN A 26 -9.25 10.32 0.40
C ASN A 26 -7.86 10.89 0.12
N GLU A 27 -6.80 10.25 0.64
CA GLU A 27 -5.41 10.64 0.34
C GLU A 27 -5.07 10.45 -1.13
N ARG A 28 -5.52 9.34 -1.76
CA ARG A 28 -5.32 9.11 -3.20
C ARG A 28 -5.99 10.21 -4.02
N GLN A 29 -7.22 10.56 -3.68
CA GLN A 29 -7.93 11.66 -4.33
C GLN A 29 -7.18 12.98 -4.13
N LEU A 30 -6.78 13.32 -2.90
CA LEU A 30 -6.04 14.54 -2.62
C LEU A 30 -4.74 14.64 -3.45
N ARG A 31 -3.98 13.55 -3.57
CA ARG A 31 -2.76 13.50 -4.39
C ARG A 31 -3.06 13.81 -5.85
N VAL A 32 -4.07 13.17 -6.44
CA VAL A 32 -4.48 13.43 -7.83
C VAL A 32 -4.84 14.90 -8.03
N TRP A 33 -5.62 15.49 -7.11
CA TRP A 33 -6.00 16.90 -7.17
C TRP A 33 -4.79 17.84 -7.02
N LYS A 34 -3.84 17.54 -6.13
CA LYS A 34 -2.58 18.30 -5.98
C LYS A 34 -1.69 18.24 -7.22
N THR A 35 -1.53 17.05 -7.80
CA THR A 35 -0.74 16.88 -9.03
C THR A 35 -1.40 17.61 -10.21
N LYS A 36 -2.72 17.49 -10.35
CA LYS A 36 -3.48 18.22 -11.38
C LYS A 36 -3.46 19.73 -11.19
N LYS A 37 -3.47 20.21 -9.93
CA LYS A 37 -3.34 21.65 -9.61
C LYS A 37 -2.09 22.24 -10.25
N SER A 38 -0.93 21.61 -10.10
CA SER A 38 0.33 22.12 -10.68
C SER A 38 0.25 22.23 -12.20
N GLN A 39 -0.34 21.24 -12.88
CA GLN A 39 -0.53 21.25 -14.32
C GLN A 39 -1.50 22.35 -14.77
N TYR A 40 -2.66 22.45 -14.13
CA TYR A 40 -3.67 23.48 -14.42
C TYR A 40 -3.13 24.90 -14.19
N MET A 41 -2.43 25.11 -13.07
CA MET A 41 -1.85 26.40 -12.68
C MET A 41 -0.76 26.89 -13.63
N ARG A 42 -0.08 25.98 -14.34
CA ARG A 42 0.90 26.35 -15.36
C ARG A 42 0.24 26.69 -16.68
N GLN A 43 -0.76 25.90 -17.10
CA GLN A 43 -1.33 26.02 -18.44
C GLN A 43 -2.32 27.20 -18.57
N LEU A 44 -3.20 27.41 -17.60
CA LEU A 44 -4.22 28.46 -17.67
C LEU A 44 -3.66 29.89 -17.89
N PRO A 45 -2.65 30.37 -17.13
CA PRO A 45 -2.13 31.72 -17.34
C PRO A 45 -1.41 31.86 -18.68
N ILE A 46 -0.80 30.80 -19.21
CA ILE A 46 -0.14 30.84 -20.52
C ILE A 46 -1.17 31.11 -21.63
N TYR A 47 -2.34 30.47 -21.58
CA TYR A 47 -3.42 30.72 -22.54
C TYR A 47 -4.02 32.13 -22.40
N LEU A 48 -4.25 32.61 -21.16
CA LEU A 48 -4.77 33.97 -20.95
C LEU A 48 -3.79 35.07 -21.39
N ILE A 49 -2.50 34.90 -21.10
CA ILE A 49 -1.46 35.85 -21.50
C ILE A 49 -1.30 35.86 -23.02
N SER A 50 -1.24 34.69 -23.67
CA SER A 50 -1.10 34.62 -25.13
C SER A 50 -2.28 35.25 -25.88
N GLY A 51 -3.51 35.03 -25.43
CA GLY A 51 -4.70 35.72 -25.96
C GLY A 51 -4.65 37.24 -25.79
N TYR A 52 -4.17 37.72 -24.63
CA TYR A 52 -4.03 39.16 -24.37
C TYR A 52 -2.97 39.82 -25.27
N VAL A 53 -1.86 39.12 -25.55
CA VAL A 53 -0.84 39.59 -26.50
C VAL A 53 -1.40 39.72 -27.92
N ILE A 54 -2.19 38.75 -28.39
CA ILE A 54 -2.86 38.82 -29.70
C ILE A 54 -3.82 40.01 -29.76
N TYR A 55 -4.58 40.26 -28.69
CA TYR A 55 -5.49 41.41 -28.59
C TYR A 55 -4.75 42.75 -28.66
N LEU A 56 -3.61 42.89 -27.98
CA LEU A 56 -2.78 44.09 -28.09
C LEU A 56 -2.23 44.28 -29.51
N GLY A 57 -1.80 43.20 -30.16
CA GLY A 57 -1.37 43.21 -31.57
C GLY A 57 -2.46 43.70 -32.52
N TYR A 58 -3.71 43.30 -32.30
CA TYR A 58 -4.87 43.77 -33.08
C TYR A 58 -5.10 45.29 -32.92
N ILE A 59 -5.04 45.82 -31.69
CA ILE A 59 -5.18 47.26 -31.43
C ILE A 59 -4.06 48.06 -32.13
N TYR A 60 -2.84 47.52 -32.08
CA TYR A 60 -1.67 48.11 -32.72
C TYR A 60 -1.83 48.18 -34.24
N MET A 61 -2.18 47.06 -34.89
CA MET A 61 -2.42 46.96 -36.34
C MET A 61 -3.53 47.91 -36.81
N ARG A 62 -4.60 48.07 -36.03
CA ARG A 62 -5.73 48.95 -36.36
C ARG A 62 -5.45 50.44 -36.06
N ASN A 63 -4.24 50.79 -35.60
CA ASN A 63 -3.84 52.15 -35.21
C ASN A 63 -4.80 52.80 -34.18
N ARG A 64 -5.51 51.99 -33.39
CA ARG A 64 -6.56 52.44 -32.45
C ARG A 64 -5.98 52.92 -31.12
N TYR A 65 -4.66 52.81 -30.90
CA TYR A 65 -3.98 53.21 -29.67
C TYR A 65 -4.08 54.71 -29.35
N LYS A 66 -4.34 55.56 -30.35
CA LYS A 66 -4.58 57.00 -30.15
C LYS A 66 -5.91 57.29 -29.43
N ASN A 67 -6.85 56.33 -29.44
CA ASN A 67 -8.12 56.48 -28.74
C ASN A 67 -7.92 56.13 -27.25
N LEU A 68 -7.91 57.15 -26.39
CA LEU A 68 -7.74 56.99 -24.94
C LEU A 68 -8.72 55.98 -24.34
N LYS A 69 -9.98 55.97 -24.79
CA LYS A 69 -11.00 55.00 -24.34
C LYS A 69 -10.57 53.56 -24.59
N VAL A 70 -10.03 53.25 -25.78
CA VAL A 70 -9.58 51.89 -26.13
C VAL A 70 -8.40 51.45 -25.26
N VAL A 71 -7.45 52.34 -25.01
CA VAL A 71 -6.31 52.07 -24.14
C VAL A 71 -6.75 51.85 -22.68
N SER A 72 -7.70 52.65 -22.18
CA SER A 72 -8.23 52.48 -20.83
C SER A 72 -8.94 51.14 -20.62
N PHE A 73 -9.71 50.68 -21.62
CA PHE A 73 -10.35 49.36 -21.57
C PHE A 73 -9.32 48.22 -21.62
N ALA A 74 -8.27 48.33 -22.44
CA ALA A 74 -7.21 47.31 -22.50
C ALA A 74 -6.48 47.14 -21.14
N MET A 75 -6.16 48.25 -20.47
CA MET A 75 -5.55 48.23 -19.13
C MET A 75 -6.48 47.64 -18.07
N ALA A 76 -7.77 47.97 -18.12
CA ALA A 76 -8.77 47.39 -17.20
C ALA A 76 -8.90 45.86 -17.40
N ILE A 77 -8.87 45.38 -18.65
CA ILE A 77 -8.88 43.94 -18.97
C ILE A 77 -7.63 43.25 -18.42
N ALA A 78 -6.45 43.87 -18.53
CA ALA A 78 -5.22 43.31 -17.96
C ALA A 78 -5.31 43.14 -16.44
N MET A 79 -5.83 44.15 -15.74
CA MET A 79 -6.04 44.06 -14.29
C MET A 79 -7.07 43.00 -13.93
N ALA A 80 -8.18 42.91 -14.68
CA ALA A 80 -9.21 41.89 -14.46
C ALA A 80 -8.66 40.47 -14.64
N ILE A 81 -7.85 40.22 -15.68
CA ILE A 81 -7.19 38.93 -15.91
C ILE A 81 -6.24 38.60 -14.75
N GLY A 82 -5.45 39.58 -14.28
CA GLY A 82 -4.56 39.41 -13.13
C GLY A 82 -5.31 39.04 -11.84
N CYS A 83 -6.41 39.76 -11.55
CA CYS A 83 -7.29 39.46 -10.42
C CYS A 83 -7.92 38.06 -10.54
N PHE A 84 -8.35 37.68 -11.74
CA PHE A 84 -8.95 36.36 -11.98
C PHE A 84 -7.95 35.23 -11.69
N ILE A 85 -6.72 35.33 -12.23
CA ILE A 85 -5.65 34.35 -11.96
C ILE A 85 -5.33 34.27 -10.47
N TYR A 86 -5.29 35.40 -9.76
CA TYR A 86 -5.05 35.43 -8.32
C TYR A 86 -6.18 34.74 -7.54
N MET A 87 -7.43 35.04 -7.87
CA MET A 87 -8.61 34.45 -7.22
C MET A 87 -8.68 32.94 -7.43
N GLU A 88 -8.46 32.45 -8.64
CA GLU A 88 -8.46 31.00 -8.93
C GLU A 88 -7.36 30.26 -8.14
N ARG A 89 -6.17 30.86 -8.02
CA ARG A 89 -5.07 30.32 -7.20
C ARG A 89 -5.50 30.16 -5.76
N HIS A 90 -6.03 31.23 -5.18
CA HIS A 90 -6.41 31.27 -3.78
C HIS A 90 -7.59 30.32 -3.48
N LEU A 91 -8.59 30.24 -4.37
CA LEU A 91 -9.71 29.33 -4.22
C LEU A 91 -9.28 27.86 -4.25
N LEU A 92 -8.42 27.48 -5.19
CA LEU A 92 -7.92 26.11 -5.30
C LEU A 92 -7.08 25.73 -4.06
N ASP A 93 -6.28 26.64 -3.54
CA ASP A 93 -5.56 26.46 -2.27
C ASP A 93 -6.50 26.30 -1.07
N TYR A 94 -7.53 27.13 -0.99
CA TYR A 94 -8.54 27.03 0.06
C TYR A 94 -9.26 25.68 0.05
N ILE A 95 -9.66 25.19 -1.12
CA ILE A 95 -10.35 23.90 -1.27
C ILE A 95 -9.44 22.73 -0.86
N ILE A 96 -8.17 22.75 -1.29
CA ILE A 96 -7.19 21.71 -0.94
C ILE A 96 -6.95 21.71 0.57
N SER A 97 -6.77 22.88 1.16
CA SER A 97 -6.55 23.04 2.61
C SER A 97 -7.76 22.55 3.42
N ALA A 98 -8.99 22.77 2.94
CA ALA A 98 -10.19 22.25 3.59
C ALA A 98 -10.26 20.72 3.54
N LYS A 99 -9.85 20.10 2.42
CA LYS A 99 -9.79 18.64 2.29
C LYS A 99 -8.67 18.02 3.14
N GLU A 100 -7.53 18.70 3.27
CA GLU A 100 -6.44 18.28 4.15
C GLU A 100 -6.88 18.21 5.61
N ARG A 101 -7.53 19.27 6.11
CA ARG A 101 -8.07 19.30 7.48
C ARG A 101 -9.05 18.15 7.74
N HIS A 102 -9.87 17.81 6.75
CA HIS A 102 -10.80 16.68 6.87
C HIS A 102 -10.08 15.32 6.99
N ILE A 103 -9.03 15.11 6.20
CA ILE A 103 -8.19 13.90 6.25
C ILE A 103 -7.43 13.83 7.58
N GLU A 104 -6.94 14.96 8.07
CA GLU A 104 -6.27 15.06 9.36
C GLU A 104 -7.21 14.64 10.51
N GLY A 105 -8.46 15.11 10.51
CA GLY A 105 -9.46 14.65 11.48
C GLY A 105 -9.85 13.16 11.35
N LEU A 106 -9.74 12.57 10.15
CA LEU A 106 -9.89 11.12 9.98
C LEU A 106 -8.70 10.36 10.60
N LYS A 107 -7.47 10.86 10.42
CA LYS A 107 -6.26 10.28 11.02
C LYS A 107 -6.25 10.38 12.54
N GLU A 108 -6.72 11.50 13.07
CA GLU A 108 -6.85 11.70 14.51
C GLU A 108 -7.77 10.64 15.11
N ARG A 109 -8.98 10.46 14.56
CA ARG A 109 -9.91 9.40 14.97
C ARG A 109 -9.31 7.99 14.87
N HIS A 110 -8.49 7.74 13.85
CA HIS A 110 -7.79 6.47 13.71
C HIS A 110 -6.74 6.27 14.83
N SER A 111 -5.97 7.32 15.16
CA SER A 111 -4.99 7.28 16.25
C SER A 111 -5.64 7.13 17.63
N GLU A 112 -6.78 7.79 17.85
CA GLU A 112 -7.57 7.69 19.07
C GLU A 112 -8.09 6.26 19.27
N LYS A 113 -8.67 5.66 18.21
CA LYS A 113 -9.12 4.25 18.27
C LYS A 113 -7.98 3.27 18.52
N LEU A 114 -6.81 3.50 17.93
CA LEU A 114 -5.61 2.70 18.23
C LEU A 114 -5.14 2.87 19.67
N ALA A 115 -5.24 4.07 20.25
CA ALA A 115 -4.93 4.31 21.65
C ALA A 115 -5.89 3.56 22.58
N LEU A 116 -7.19 3.61 22.30
CA LEU A 116 -8.21 2.83 23.01
C LEU A 116 -7.96 1.33 22.93
N LEU A 117 -7.52 0.83 21.77
CA LEU A 117 -7.12 -0.57 21.61
C LEU A 117 -5.91 -0.91 22.49
N LYS A 118 -4.87 -0.09 22.50
CA LYS A 118 -3.65 -0.29 23.31
C LYS A 118 -3.93 -0.26 24.81
N GLU A 119 -4.86 0.59 25.24
CA GLU A 119 -5.29 0.68 26.63
C GLU A 119 -6.06 -0.58 27.04
N LYS A 120 -7.10 -0.96 26.26
CA LYS A 120 -7.90 -2.16 26.54
C LYS A 120 -7.09 -3.45 26.52
N THR A 121 -6.08 -3.53 25.66
CA THR A 121 -5.19 -4.71 25.56
C THR A 121 -4.00 -4.65 26.52
N ASN A 122 -3.86 -3.62 27.35
CA ASN A 122 -2.68 -3.36 28.19
C ASN A 122 -1.35 -3.44 27.40
N PHE A 123 -1.39 -3.17 26.09
CA PHE A 123 -0.28 -3.40 25.17
C PHE A 123 1.00 -2.67 25.60
N ASN A 124 0.87 -1.39 25.99
CA ASN A 124 2.01 -0.58 26.40
C ASN A 124 2.65 -1.09 27.70
N ARG A 125 1.85 -1.63 28.63
CA ARG A 125 2.35 -2.20 29.88
C ARG A 125 3.17 -3.46 29.61
N THR A 126 2.67 -4.35 28.76
CA THR A 126 3.39 -5.56 28.36
C THR A 126 4.65 -5.22 27.58
N LYS A 127 4.57 -4.26 26.65
CA LYS A 127 5.73 -3.77 25.90
C LYS A 127 6.80 -3.15 26.81
N ASP A 128 6.41 -2.31 27.77
CA ASP A 128 7.32 -1.67 28.72
C ASP A 128 8.03 -2.70 29.61
N MET A 129 7.33 -3.73 30.07
CA MET A 129 7.95 -4.86 30.76
C MET A 129 8.97 -5.56 29.84
N LEU A 130 8.58 -5.92 28.62
CA LEU A 130 9.48 -6.54 27.64
C LEU A 130 10.73 -5.69 27.37
N VAL A 131 10.60 -4.37 27.26
CA VAL A 131 11.73 -3.46 27.06
C VAL A 131 12.66 -3.41 28.28
N ARG A 132 12.10 -3.45 29.50
CA ARG A 132 12.90 -3.43 30.74
C ARG A 132 13.67 -4.74 30.97
N TYR A 133 13.16 -5.86 30.44
CA TYR A 133 13.76 -7.18 30.59
C TYR A 133 14.48 -7.68 29.33
N SER A 134 14.33 -6.97 28.21
CA SER A 134 15.20 -7.09 27.04
C SER A 134 16.53 -6.44 27.40
N ASN A 135 17.61 -7.20 27.33
CA ASN A 135 18.94 -6.67 27.61
C ASN A 135 19.20 -5.49 26.64
N GLY A 136 19.73 -4.37 27.16
CA GLY A 136 19.86 -3.11 26.41
C GLY A 136 20.67 -3.23 25.12
N ASP A 137 21.52 -4.25 25.01
CA ASP A 137 22.35 -4.54 23.84
C ASP A 137 21.51 -4.93 22.61
N ASP A 138 20.44 -5.71 22.79
CA ASP A 138 19.57 -6.18 21.69
C ASP A 138 18.70 -5.04 21.12
N ILE A 139 18.31 -4.08 21.97
CA ILE A 139 17.49 -2.92 21.57
C ILE A 139 18.32 -1.92 20.78
N GLU A 140 19.54 -1.64 21.22
CA GLU A 140 20.45 -0.76 20.48
C GLU A 140 20.80 -1.33 19.09
N GLU A 141 20.96 -2.65 18.99
CA GLU A 141 21.21 -3.33 17.72
C GLU A 141 20.01 -3.21 16.78
N LEU A 142 18.79 -3.47 17.27
CA LEU A 142 17.56 -3.25 16.49
C LEU A 142 17.40 -1.79 16.04
N GLU A 143 17.68 -0.81 16.89
CA GLU A 143 17.60 0.61 16.51
C GLU A 143 18.61 0.98 15.43
N LYS A 144 19.83 0.41 15.49
CA LYS A 144 20.85 0.59 14.45
C LYS A 144 20.41 -0.06 13.14
N GLU A 145 19.81 -1.24 13.17
CA GLU A 145 19.26 -1.91 11.99
C GLU A 145 18.10 -1.15 11.35
N VAL A 146 17.17 -0.64 12.16
CA VAL A 146 16.04 0.16 11.68
C VAL A 146 16.55 1.44 11.01
N LYS A 147 17.49 2.16 11.64
CA LYS A 147 18.12 3.35 11.05
C LYS A 147 18.84 3.02 9.74
N GLN A 148 19.56 1.91 9.68
CA GLN A 148 20.21 1.47 8.44
C GLN A 148 19.20 1.15 7.33
N ASN A 149 18.11 0.47 7.66
CA ASN A 149 17.06 0.14 6.69
C ASN A 149 16.33 1.40 6.19
N GLU A 150 16.09 2.38 7.06
CA GLU A 150 15.51 3.68 6.67
C GLU A 150 16.44 4.45 5.73
N LEU A 151 17.74 4.49 6.01
CA LEU A 151 18.74 5.12 5.15
C LEU A 151 18.79 4.46 3.77
N LYS A 152 18.89 3.12 3.73
CA LYS A 152 18.85 2.35 2.47
C LYS A 152 17.56 2.61 1.69
N ARG A 153 16.42 2.71 2.39
CA ARG A 153 15.13 3.01 1.76
C ARG A 153 15.10 4.43 1.18
N GLN A 154 15.64 5.42 1.89
CA GLN A 154 15.74 6.79 1.38
C GLN A 154 16.65 6.88 0.15
N GLU A 155 17.77 6.17 0.15
CA GLU A 155 18.66 6.09 -1.03
C GLU A 155 17.96 5.43 -2.22
N TYR A 156 17.22 4.35 -1.98
CA TYR A 156 16.43 3.68 -3.01
C TYR A 156 15.36 4.61 -3.60
N LEU A 157 14.66 5.39 -2.76
CA LEU A 157 13.68 6.38 -3.20
C LEU A 157 14.31 7.50 -4.02
N LYS A 158 15.49 8.00 -3.63
CA LYS A 158 16.24 8.98 -4.42
C LYS A 158 16.67 8.43 -5.78
N LYS A 159 17.06 7.15 -5.86
CA LYS A 159 17.35 6.48 -7.15
C LYS A 159 16.11 6.39 -8.03
N ILE A 160 14.95 6.11 -7.45
CA ILE A 160 13.66 6.06 -8.15
C ILE A 160 13.21 7.45 -8.66
N GLU A 161 13.56 8.51 -7.94
CA GLU A 161 13.24 9.90 -8.31
C GLU A 161 14.17 10.43 -9.40
N ASN A 162 15.46 10.07 -9.36
CA ASN A 162 16.49 10.56 -10.28
C ASN A 162 16.56 9.82 -11.63
N ASP A 163 15.73 8.81 -11.88
CA ASP A 163 15.72 8.08 -13.15
C ASP A 163 14.98 8.88 -14.26
N PRO A 164 15.68 9.44 -15.26
CA PRO A 164 15.08 10.22 -16.33
C PRO A 164 14.34 9.37 -17.37
N ASN A 165 14.49 8.03 -17.33
CA ASN A 165 13.84 7.09 -18.23
C ASN A 165 12.70 6.31 -17.56
N ARG A 166 12.06 6.92 -16.54
CA ARG A 166 10.85 6.37 -15.91
C ARG A 166 9.60 6.70 -16.73
N ASP A 167 9.62 6.27 -17.99
CA ASP A 167 8.46 6.31 -18.87
C ASP A 167 7.47 5.22 -18.43
N SER A 168 6.26 5.64 -18.05
CA SER A 168 4.93 4.97 -18.01
C SER A 168 4.74 3.53 -17.47
N SER A 169 5.79 2.75 -17.28
CA SER A 169 5.81 1.32 -17.00
C SER A 169 5.33 0.94 -15.59
N HIS A 170 5.55 1.76 -14.56
CA HIS A 170 5.11 1.40 -13.20
C HIS A 170 3.60 1.60 -12.98
N VAL A 171 2.95 2.45 -13.78
CA VAL A 171 1.49 2.64 -13.74
C VAL A 171 0.81 1.66 -14.68
N TYR A 172 1.42 1.37 -15.83
CA TYR A 172 0.97 0.30 -16.74
C TYR A 172 1.19 -1.10 -16.17
N GLY A 173 2.20 -1.34 -15.32
CA GLY A 173 2.46 -2.68 -14.75
C GLY A 173 1.31 -3.24 -13.92
N GLY A 174 0.63 -2.40 -13.11
CA GLY A 174 -0.53 -2.84 -12.33
C GLY A 174 -1.84 -2.92 -13.13
N LEU A 175 -1.92 -2.21 -14.26
CA LEU A 175 -3.07 -2.26 -15.16
C LEU A 175 -2.93 -3.41 -16.18
N MET A 176 -1.72 -3.68 -16.65
CA MET A 176 -1.39 -4.79 -17.54
C MET A 176 -1.47 -6.13 -16.82
N ASP A 177 -1.16 -6.23 -15.53
CA ASP A 177 -1.37 -7.46 -14.73
C ASP A 177 -2.87 -7.76 -14.48
N LEU A 178 -3.70 -6.71 -14.54
CA LEU A 178 -5.16 -6.83 -14.46
C LEU A 178 -5.82 -7.12 -15.82
N MET A 179 -5.19 -6.71 -16.93
CA MET A 179 -5.69 -6.89 -18.30
C MET A 179 -5.15 -8.15 -18.99
N MET A 180 -3.85 -8.43 -18.81
CA MET A 180 -3.20 -9.70 -19.09
C MET A 180 -3.29 -10.50 -17.80
N GLY A 181 -4.40 -11.20 -17.57
CA GLY A 181 -4.62 -11.90 -16.31
C GLY A 181 -3.41 -12.77 -15.95
N GLN A 182 -2.86 -12.55 -14.74
CA GLN A 182 -1.79 -13.30 -14.08
C GLN A 182 -0.98 -14.21 -15.01
N ASP A 183 0.15 -13.69 -15.49
CA ASP A 183 1.13 -14.44 -16.27
C ASP A 183 1.31 -15.86 -15.72
N GLU A 184 1.19 -16.86 -16.59
CA GLU A 184 1.36 -18.29 -16.27
C GLU A 184 2.78 -18.61 -15.74
N MET A 185 3.68 -17.61 -15.76
CA MET A 185 5.06 -17.66 -15.30
C MET A 185 5.26 -17.13 -13.86
N SER A 186 4.19 -16.70 -13.19
CA SER A 186 4.24 -16.14 -11.83
C SER A 186 4.64 -17.17 -10.77
N SER A 187 5.32 -16.71 -9.71
CA SER A 187 5.87 -17.57 -8.65
C SER A 187 4.82 -18.38 -7.89
N ASP A 188 3.56 -18.01 -8.00
CA ASP A 188 2.42 -18.52 -7.23
C ASP A 188 1.86 -19.84 -7.78
N ARG A 189 2.18 -20.21 -9.03
CA ARG A 189 1.81 -21.51 -9.63
C ARG A 189 2.92 -22.57 -9.54
N ARG A 190 4.04 -22.26 -8.88
CA ARG A 190 5.16 -23.20 -8.67
C ARG A 190 5.00 -23.87 -7.32
N TYR A 191 4.75 -25.18 -7.31
CA TYR A 191 4.77 -25.97 -6.09
C TYR A 191 6.09 -26.74 -5.96
N ALA A 192 6.45 -27.04 -4.71
CA ALA A 192 7.65 -27.77 -4.37
C ALA A 192 7.44 -29.28 -4.54
N LEU A 193 8.44 -29.97 -5.10
CA LEU A 193 8.45 -31.42 -5.27
C LEU A 193 8.96 -32.11 -4.00
N ILE A 194 8.03 -32.46 -3.13
CA ILE A 194 8.31 -33.09 -1.85
C ILE A 194 7.97 -34.58 -1.94
N CYS A 195 8.91 -35.43 -1.53
CA CYS A 195 8.69 -36.87 -1.58
C CYS A 195 7.77 -37.35 -0.46
N GLU A 196 6.74 -38.13 -0.75
CA GLU A 196 5.80 -38.61 0.29
C GLU A 196 6.45 -39.57 1.29
N LYS A 197 7.42 -40.37 0.83
CA LYS A 197 8.06 -41.40 1.68
C LYS A 197 9.14 -40.84 2.60
N CYS A 198 9.97 -39.93 2.09
CA CYS A 198 11.15 -39.43 2.82
C CYS A 198 11.13 -37.91 3.07
N LEU A 199 10.08 -37.21 2.64
CA LEU A 199 9.84 -35.76 2.83
C LEU A 199 10.97 -34.84 2.34
N GLN A 200 11.86 -35.37 1.49
CA GLN A 200 12.94 -34.57 0.90
C GLN A 200 12.38 -33.61 -0.14
N HIS A 201 12.80 -32.35 -0.07
CA HIS A 201 12.59 -31.35 -1.13
C HIS A 201 13.51 -31.64 -2.33
N ASN A 202 12.93 -31.91 -3.49
CA ASN A 202 13.65 -32.27 -4.74
C ASN A 202 13.61 -31.16 -5.80
N GLY A 203 13.30 -29.93 -5.39
CA GLY A 203 13.21 -28.76 -6.27
C GLY A 203 11.77 -28.30 -6.53
N LEU A 204 11.62 -27.39 -7.49
CA LEU A 204 10.33 -26.83 -7.90
C LEU A 204 9.81 -27.56 -9.14
N ALA A 205 8.50 -27.74 -9.24
CA ALA A 205 7.87 -28.28 -10.44
C ALA A 205 8.08 -27.36 -11.65
N PRO A 206 8.28 -27.91 -12.86
CA PRO A 206 8.34 -27.13 -14.08
C PRO A 206 7.05 -26.31 -14.29
N PRO A 207 7.14 -25.11 -14.87
CA PRO A 207 6.00 -24.22 -15.01
C PRO A 207 4.96 -24.81 -15.97
N GLY A 208 3.70 -24.88 -15.52
CA GLY A 208 2.55 -25.24 -16.36
C GLY A 208 1.96 -26.64 -16.12
N GLU A 209 2.58 -27.50 -15.30
CA GLU A 209 2.13 -28.88 -15.11
C GLU A 209 1.69 -29.16 -13.66
N VAL A 210 0.39 -29.40 -13.46
CA VAL A 210 -0.23 -29.49 -12.12
C VAL A 210 -0.05 -30.86 -11.44
N ASN A 211 0.56 -31.86 -12.07
CA ASN A 211 0.84 -33.16 -11.47
C ASN A 211 2.06 -33.84 -12.13
N VAL A 212 3.27 -33.51 -11.68
CA VAL A 212 4.48 -34.13 -12.24
C VAL A 212 4.82 -35.44 -11.53
N LYS A 213 5.05 -36.49 -12.31
CA LYS A 213 5.49 -37.79 -11.81
C LYS A 213 7.01 -37.85 -11.79
N TYR A 214 7.59 -38.13 -10.63
CA TYR A 214 9.05 -38.15 -10.49
C TYR A 214 9.52 -39.22 -9.50
N ILE A 215 10.76 -39.69 -9.70
CA ILE A 215 11.40 -40.66 -8.82
C ILE A 215 12.34 -39.90 -7.88
N CYS A 216 12.18 -40.08 -6.57
CA CYS A 216 13.00 -39.39 -5.59
C CYS A 216 14.46 -39.91 -5.64
N PRO A 217 15.47 -39.04 -5.85
CA PRO A 217 16.88 -39.45 -5.93
C PRO A 217 17.43 -39.97 -4.59
N ARG A 218 16.76 -39.66 -3.46
CA ARG A 218 17.21 -40.06 -2.12
C ARG A 218 16.72 -41.45 -1.71
N CYS A 219 15.50 -41.85 -2.11
CA CYS A 219 14.89 -43.11 -1.65
C CYS A 219 14.33 -44.00 -2.77
N GLY A 220 14.36 -43.55 -4.02
CA GLY A 220 13.85 -44.30 -5.17
C GLY A 220 12.33 -44.42 -5.25
N TRP A 221 11.57 -43.77 -4.36
CA TRP A 221 10.12 -43.78 -4.38
C TRP A 221 9.56 -42.96 -5.55
N LEU A 222 8.53 -43.48 -6.21
CA LEU A 222 7.88 -42.84 -7.36
C LEU A 222 6.66 -42.05 -6.86
N ASN A 223 6.76 -40.72 -6.92
CA ASN A 223 5.70 -39.79 -6.54
C ASN A 223 4.89 -39.39 -7.78
N GLY A 224 3.58 -39.24 -7.60
CA GLY A 224 2.61 -38.83 -8.64
C GLY A 224 1.51 -39.87 -8.86
N SER A 225 0.24 -39.43 -8.82
CA SER A 225 -0.95 -40.24 -9.09
C SER A 225 -1.55 -39.87 -10.46
N GLU A 226 -2.09 -40.85 -11.18
CA GLU A 226 -2.77 -40.64 -12.47
C GLU A 226 -4.17 -40.06 -12.25
N VAL A 227 -4.27 -38.77 -11.92
CA VAL A 227 -5.55 -38.08 -11.90
C VAL A 227 -5.75 -37.45 -13.28
N LYS A 228 -6.64 -38.04 -14.09
CA LYS A 228 -7.11 -37.47 -15.35
C LYS A 228 -7.78 -36.12 -15.08
N ASP A 229 -7.50 -35.17 -15.95
CA ASP A 229 -7.98 -33.79 -15.96
C ASP A 229 -9.43 -33.64 -15.49
N VAL A 230 -9.63 -32.99 -14.34
CA VAL A 230 -10.86 -32.23 -14.09
C VAL A 230 -10.55 -30.79 -14.43
N THR A 231 -10.95 -30.44 -15.63
CA THR A 231 -11.06 -29.10 -16.22
C THR A 231 -11.17 -27.95 -15.22
N ALA A 232 -10.35 -26.93 -15.45
CA ALA A 232 -10.50 -25.59 -14.92
C ALA A 232 -11.93 -25.06 -15.07
N THR A 233 -12.66 -24.87 -13.96
CA THR A 233 -13.44 -23.65 -13.65
C THR A 233 -14.18 -23.85 -12.33
N LYS A 234 -13.76 -23.12 -11.30
CA LYS A 234 -14.63 -22.29 -10.44
C LYS A 234 -13.78 -21.71 -9.31
N SER A 235 -13.68 -20.38 -9.31
CA SER A 235 -13.35 -19.57 -8.14
C SER A 235 -14.23 -19.96 -6.96
N PRO A 236 -13.67 -20.19 -5.76
CA PRO A 236 -14.47 -20.24 -4.55
C PRO A 236 -14.35 -18.93 -3.78
N ALA A 237 -15.33 -18.05 -4.01
CA ALA A 237 -15.91 -17.27 -2.92
C ALA A 237 -16.90 -18.19 -2.18
N GLU A 238 -16.94 -18.05 -0.85
CA GLU A 238 -17.91 -18.61 0.11
C GLU A 238 -17.95 -20.15 0.25
N ILE A 239 -17.73 -20.61 1.50
CA ILE A 239 -18.62 -21.50 2.26
C ILE A 239 -18.24 -21.39 3.75
N GLU A 240 -19.29 -21.21 4.55
CA GLU A 240 -19.35 -21.15 6.01
C GLU A 240 -19.04 -22.52 6.67
N GLU A 241 -18.51 -22.47 7.92
CA GLU A 241 -18.58 -23.36 9.11
C GLU A 241 -19.04 -24.85 9.00
N PRO A 242 -18.56 -25.80 9.87
CA PRO A 242 -18.54 -25.63 11.33
C PRO A 242 -17.41 -26.32 12.14
N LEU A 243 -17.39 -25.87 13.41
CA LEU A 243 -16.78 -26.39 14.63
C LEU A 243 -16.79 -27.93 14.75
N ASP A 244 -15.67 -28.54 15.16
CA ASP A 244 -15.69 -29.62 16.15
C ASP A 244 -14.36 -29.78 16.90
N ASN A 245 -14.52 -29.87 18.22
CA ASN A 245 -13.49 -29.98 19.24
C ASN A 245 -12.85 -31.37 19.24
N HIS A 246 -11.52 -31.47 19.35
CA HIS A 246 -10.86 -32.42 20.26
C HIS A 246 -9.37 -32.12 20.41
N LEU A 247 -9.00 -31.75 21.65
CA LEU A 247 -7.63 -31.75 22.15
C LEU A 247 -7.32 -33.14 22.73
N PRO A 248 -6.07 -33.61 22.67
CA PRO A 248 -5.56 -34.32 23.84
C PRO A 248 -4.20 -33.81 24.31
N GLU A 249 -4.23 -33.57 25.62
CA GLU A 249 -3.25 -33.57 26.71
C GLU A 249 -1.73 -33.71 26.50
N LEU A 250 -1.08 -32.97 27.39
CA LEU A 250 0.33 -32.92 27.78
C LEU A 250 0.95 -34.28 28.14
N GLY A 251 2.19 -34.49 27.72
CA GLY A 251 3.07 -35.57 28.19
C GLY A 251 4.42 -35.00 28.63
N ILE A 252 4.73 -35.23 29.92
CA ILE A 252 5.86 -34.74 30.71
C ILE A 252 7.18 -35.41 30.28
N VAL A 253 8.27 -34.63 30.21
CA VAL A 253 9.65 -35.14 30.09
C VAL A 253 10.12 -35.60 31.47
N GLN A 254 10.50 -36.88 31.59
CA GLN A 254 11.24 -37.41 32.74
C GLN A 254 12.67 -37.74 32.33
N ASP A 255 13.61 -37.11 33.02
CA ASP A 255 15.01 -37.49 33.07
C ASP A 255 15.15 -38.79 33.90
N GLY A 256 15.87 -39.77 33.37
CA GLY A 256 16.09 -41.07 34.01
C GLY A 256 17.52 -41.54 33.83
N ALA A 257 18.28 -41.47 34.91
CA ALA A 257 19.63 -41.99 35.07
C ALA A 257 19.72 -43.50 34.80
N SER A 258 20.78 -43.94 34.12
CA SER A 258 21.17 -45.34 34.05
C SER A 258 22.34 -45.60 35.01
N THR A 259 22.13 -46.57 35.90
CA THR A 259 23.16 -47.21 36.71
C THR A 259 23.32 -48.66 36.23
N ASN A 260 24.59 -49.02 35.99
CA ASN A 260 25.30 -50.29 36.14
C ASN A 260 24.82 -51.65 35.60
N SER A 261 25.85 -52.34 35.08
CA SER A 261 26.17 -53.79 35.08
C SER A 261 25.34 -54.67 34.15
N THR A 262 25.89 -55.61 33.37
CA THR A 262 27.03 -56.53 33.53
C THR A 262 27.56 -56.97 32.16
N ASP A 263 28.87 -57.11 32.01
CA ASP A 263 29.59 -58.35 31.67
C ASP A 263 31.11 -58.10 31.68
#